data_AF-A0A963MIA5-F1
#
_entry.id   AF-A0A963MIA5-F1
#
_cell.length_a   1.000
_cell.length_b   1.000
_cell.length_c   1.000
_cell.angle_alpha   90.00
_cell.angle_beta   90.00
_cell.angle_gamma   90.00
#
_symmetry.space_group_name_H-M   'P 1'
#
loop_
_entity.id
_entity.type
_entity.pdbx_description
1 polymer ?
#
loop_
_entity_poly.entity_id
_entity_poly.type
_entity_poly.pdbx_seq_one_letter_code
_entity_poly.pdbx_strand_id
1 'polypeptide(L)'
;MRTIGFLVFGCLLSVSGAHAAVDPALLGPLAADGNDAKIVAIAALVEGAKGEALPVLKAMARGSLALAGERVVIVDGERVIDASTNVEMAPPPAVTESIGINNRLRRELASTLASLRLFSDNREVRWEAAQELASGADAELLPLLDRALASETDPEIKARLQMAYAQGSLGSDDATVRLDAVRLLGESSDANVRQLLLPLTEKRGDSWAEPDSAVRAAAGTSIRAIDKRLAFAENVGRAFTGVSLASILLLAALGLAITYGVMGVINMAHGEL
;
A
#
# COMPACT_ATOMS: atom_id res chain seq x y z
N MET A 1 -36.22 -29.60 57.90
CA MET A 1 -35.63 -28.28 58.15
C MET A 1 -34.79 -27.87 56.95
N ARG A 2 -35.20 -26.77 56.30
CA ARG A 2 -34.41 -25.73 55.61
C ARG A 2 -33.51 -26.12 54.41
N THR A 3 -34.08 -25.86 53.24
CA THR A 3 -33.52 -25.34 51.97
C THR A 3 -32.21 -24.53 52.07
N ILE A 4 -31.25 -24.80 51.17
CA ILE A 4 -30.30 -23.80 50.66
C ILE A 4 -30.10 -24.07 49.16
N GLY A 5 -30.66 -23.19 48.32
CA GLY A 5 -30.38 -23.13 46.89
C GLY A 5 -29.19 -22.21 46.64
N PHE A 6 -28.26 -22.63 45.79
CA PHE A 6 -27.19 -21.79 45.26
C PHE A 6 -27.56 -21.35 43.84
N LEU A 7 -27.87 -20.06 43.70
CA LEU A 7 -28.16 -19.40 42.43
C LEU A 7 -26.89 -18.64 42.04
N VAL A 8 -26.11 -19.18 41.10
CA VAL A 8 -24.92 -18.52 40.56
C VAL A 8 -25.37 -17.61 39.43
N PHE A 9 -25.42 -16.31 39.71
CA PHE A 9 -25.65 -15.26 38.73
C PHE A 9 -24.31 -14.85 38.11
N GLY A 10 -24.05 -15.33 36.89
CA GLY A 10 -22.88 -14.93 36.11
C GLY A 10 -23.14 -13.59 35.42
N CYS A 11 -22.56 -12.51 35.95
CA CYS A 11 -22.48 -11.23 35.25
C CYS A 11 -21.46 -11.34 34.10
N LEU A 12 -21.96 -11.47 32.87
CA LEU A 12 -21.19 -11.19 31.65
C LEU A 12 -20.96 -9.69 31.56
N LEU A 13 -19.74 -9.26 31.90
CA LEU A 13 -19.23 -7.93 31.59
C LEU A 13 -18.93 -7.88 30.09
N SER A 14 -19.90 -7.37 29.33
CA SER A 14 -19.67 -6.93 27.95
C SER A 14 -18.75 -5.71 28.00
N VAL A 15 -17.48 -5.90 27.67
CA VAL A 15 -16.56 -4.79 27.38
C VAL A 15 -16.99 -4.20 26.05
N SER A 16 -17.90 -3.22 26.08
CA SER A 16 -18.11 -2.32 24.95
C SER A 16 -16.85 -1.48 24.80
N GLY A 17 -15.96 -1.86 23.89
CA GLY A 17 -14.85 -1.01 23.48
C GLY A 17 -15.41 0.33 23.02
N ALA A 18 -15.13 1.40 23.76
CA ALA A 18 -15.43 2.76 23.36
C ALA A 18 -14.73 3.01 22.03
N HIS A 19 -15.47 2.92 20.92
CA HIS A 19 -14.98 3.39 19.63
C HIS A 19 -14.97 4.90 19.74
N ALA A 20 -13.78 5.49 19.71
CA ALA A 20 -13.65 6.93 19.62
C ALA A 20 -14.37 7.39 18.34
N ALA A 21 -15.34 8.28 18.50
CA ALA A 21 -16.15 8.80 17.41
C ALA A 21 -15.65 10.19 17.03
N VAL A 22 -15.66 10.49 15.74
CA VAL A 22 -15.41 11.84 15.24
C VAL A 22 -16.64 12.69 15.57
N ASP A 23 -16.44 13.91 16.08
CA ASP A 23 -17.54 14.87 16.25
C ASP A 23 -18.23 15.11 14.90
N PRO A 24 -19.54 14.80 14.75
CA PRO A 24 -20.26 15.04 13.52
C PRO A 24 -20.19 16.49 13.02
N ALA A 25 -20.00 17.46 13.91
CA ALA A 25 -19.84 18.87 13.54
C ALA A 25 -18.58 19.14 12.71
N LEU A 26 -17.53 18.32 12.86
CA LEU A 26 -16.30 18.41 12.06
C LEU A 26 -16.46 17.80 10.67
N LEU A 27 -17.46 16.93 10.47
CA LEU A 27 -17.66 16.21 9.22
C LEU A 27 -18.53 16.98 8.23
N GLY A 28 -19.57 17.68 8.71
CA GLY A 28 -20.49 18.45 7.85
C GLY A 28 -19.79 19.36 6.83
N PRO A 29 -18.77 20.15 7.21
CA PRO A 29 -18.05 21.03 6.28
C PRO A 29 -17.31 20.31 5.14
N LEU A 30 -17.07 19.00 5.23
CA LEU A 30 -16.49 18.21 4.13
C LEU A 30 -17.43 18.11 2.92
N ALA A 31 -18.73 18.29 3.13
CA ALA A 31 -19.75 18.28 2.08
C ALA A 31 -20.02 19.66 1.47
N ALA A 32 -19.29 20.71 1.88
CA ALA A 32 -19.48 22.06 1.34
C ALA A 32 -19.24 22.12 -0.19
N ASP A 33 -19.93 23.01 -0.90
CA ASP A 33 -19.73 23.16 -2.35
C ASP A 33 -18.31 23.62 -2.73
N GLY A 34 -17.70 24.45 -1.88
CA GLY A 34 -16.38 25.04 -2.10
C GLY A 34 -15.24 24.15 -1.59
N ASN A 35 -14.22 23.93 -2.44
CA ASN A 35 -13.05 23.14 -2.05
C ASN A 35 -12.19 23.81 -0.97
N ASP A 36 -12.16 25.14 -0.88
CA ASP A 36 -11.40 25.83 0.18
C ASP A 36 -11.99 25.55 1.57
N ALA A 37 -13.33 25.48 1.69
CA ALA A 37 -13.99 25.07 2.93
C ALA A 37 -13.67 23.62 3.30
N LYS A 38 -13.61 22.71 2.31
CA LYS A 38 -13.19 21.32 2.53
C LYS A 38 -11.74 21.21 3.03
N ILE A 39 -10.82 22.04 2.53
CA ILE A 39 -9.42 22.05 3.00
C ILE A 39 -9.37 22.44 4.48
N VAL A 40 -10.09 23.50 4.87
CA VAL A 40 -10.16 23.92 6.28
C VAL A 40 -10.76 22.83 7.15
N ALA A 41 -11.81 22.14 6.66
CA ALA A 41 -12.43 21.03 7.36
C ALA A 41 -11.48 19.84 7.56
N ILE A 42 -10.70 19.48 6.53
CA ILE A 42 -9.67 18.43 6.63
C ILE A 42 -8.64 18.78 7.72
N ALA A 43 -8.15 20.02 7.74
CA ALA A 43 -7.20 20.47 8.75
C ALA A 43 -7.80 20.39 10.17
N ALA A 44 -9.02 20.90 10.36
CA ALA A 44 -9.73 20.84 11.64
C ALA A 44 -10.00 19.39 12.10
N LEU A 45 -10.36 18.50 11.16
CA LEU A 45 -10.57 17.09 11.45
C LEU A 45 -9.28 16.40 11.91
N VAL A 46 -8.15 16.68 11.26
CA VAL A 46 -6.85 16.16 11.67
C VAL A 46 -6.44 16.73 13.03
N GLU A 47 -6.71 17.99 13.34
CA GLU A 47 -6.36 18.55 14.66
C GLU A 47 -7.24 17.99 15.79
N GLY A 48 -8.54 17.83 15.54
CA GLY A 48 -9.52 17.41 16.55
C GLY A 48 -9.60 15.90 16.80
N ALA A 49 -9.28 15.08 15.79
CA ALA A 49 -9.49 13.62 15.84
C ALA A 49 -8.45 12.85 15.00
N LYS A 50 -7.15 13.01 15.29
CA LYS A 50 -6.05 12.42 14.49
C LYS A 50 -6.22 10.93 14.19
N GLY A 51 -6.60 10.13 15.19
CA GLY A 51 -6.71 8.68 15.03
C GLY A 51 -7.92 8.27 14.20
N GLU A 52 -9.03 8.96 14.39
CA GLU A 52 -10.36 8.66 13.86
C GLU A 52 -10.63 9.35 12.51
N ALA A 53 -9.83 10.35 12.15
CA ALA A 53 -9.89 11.03 10.86
C ALA A 53 -9.49 10.13 9.69
N LEU A 54 -8.60 9.15 9.91
CA LEU A 54 -7.96 8.39 8.85
C LEU A 54 -8.95 7.63 7.94
N PRO A 55 -9.97 6.89 8.46
CA PRO A 55 -10.98 6.24 7.64
C PRO A 55 -11.76 7.23 6.77
N VAL A 56 -12.15 8.38 7.33
CA VAL A 56 -12.92 9.43 6.63
C VAL A 56 -12.10 10.04 5.49
N LEU A 57 -10.85 10.42 5.78
CA LEU A 57 -9.96 11.00 4.78
C LEU A 57 -9.59 10.01 3.68
N LYS A 58 -9.39 8.72 4.02
CA LYS A 58 -9.19 7.64 3.02
C LYS A 58 -10.43 7.49 2.13
N ALA A 59 -11.63 7.51 2.70
CA ALA A 59 -12.87 7.43 1.93
C ALA A 59 -13.05 8.63 0.99
N MET A 60 -12.76 9.83 1.49
CA MET A 60 -12.78 11.05 0.68
C MET A 60 -11.81 10.97 -0.50
N ALA A 61 -10.58 10.49 -0.28
CA ALA A 61 -9.57 10.34 -1.32
C ALA A 61 -9.98 9.34 -2.40
N ARG A 62 -10.70 8.28 -2.02
CA ARG A 62 -11.22 7.24 -2.91
C ARG A 62 -12.55 7.63 -3.59
N GLY A 63 -13.14 8.77 -3.22
CA GLY A 63 -14.44 9.20 -3.74
C GLY A 63 -15.63 8.39 -3.18
N SER A 64 -15.43 7.68 -2.07
CA SER A 64 -16.48 6.89 -1.41
C SER A 64 -17.19 7.64 -0.27
N LEU A 65 -16.85 8.90 -0.02
CA LEU A 65 -17.55 9.74 0.94
C LEU A 65 -18.84 10.31 0.32
N ALA A 66 -19.95 10.25 1.06
CA ALA A 66 -21.26 10.71 0.61
C ALA A 66 -22.08 11.34 1.75
N LEU A 67 -23.18 12.00 1.41
CA LEU A 67 -24.22 12.44 2.32
C LEU A 67 -25.42 11.51 2.27
N ALA A 68 -25.92 11.09 3.43
CA ALA A 68 -27.23 10.46 3.60
C ALA A 68 -28.12 11.43 4.41
N GLY A 69 -28.83 12.32 3.70
CA GLY A 69 -29.46 13.48 4.33
C GLY A 69 -28.39 14.45 4.84
N GLU A 70 -28.36 14.70 6.15
CA GLU A 70 -27.33 15.57 6.78
C GLU A 70 -26.11 14.79 7.30
N ARG A 71 -26.15 13.44 7.25
CA ARG A 71 -25.06 12.61 7.79
C ARG A 71 -24.00 12.32 6.73
N VAL A 72 -22.75 12.53 7.10
CA VAL A 72 -21.61 12.07 6.29
C VAL A 72 -21.43 10.57 6.49
N VAL A 73 -21.37 9.84 5.39
CA VAL A 73 -21.25 8.39 5.34
C VAL A 73 -20.15 7.95 4.40
N ILE A 74 -19.63 6.75 4.61
CA ILE A 74 -18.68 6.06 3.74
C ILE A 74 -19.45 4.94 3.03
N VAL A 75 -19.44 4.96 1.70
CA VAL A 75 -20.08 3.96 0.86
C VAL A 75 -19.05 2.93 0.40
N ASP A 76 -19.20 1.68 0.82
CA ASP A 76 -18.32 0.57 0.47
C ASP A 76 -19.14 -0.55 -0.20
N GLY A 77 -19.33 -0.44 -1.52
CA GLY A 77 -20.23 -1.31 -2.27
C GLY A 77 -21.67 -1.13 -1.82
N GLU A 78 -22.29 -2.19 -1.30
CA GLU A 78 -23.65 -2.17 -0.75
C GLU A 78 -23.72 -1.72 0.72
N ARG A 79 -22.56 -1.60 1.38
CA ARG A 79 -22.47 -1.23 2.79
C ARG A 79 -22.38 0.28 2.92
N VAL A 80 -23.09 0.84 3.89
CA VAL A 80 -23.01 2.25 4.24
C VAL A 80 -22.58 2.36 5.69
N ILE A 81 -21.48 3.05 5.93
CA ILE A 81 -20.86 3.20 7.25
C ILE A 81 -21.02 4.66 7.68
N ASP A 82 -21.48 4.90 8.90
CA ASP A 82 -21.52 6.24 9.46
C ASP A 82 -20.09 6.75 9.70
N ALA A 83 -19.71 7.87 9.08
CA ALA A 83 -18.34 8.38 9.11
C ALA A 83 -17.92 8.92 10.49
N SER A 84 -18.89 9.21 11.38
CA SER A 84 -18.62 9.69 12.74
C SER A 84 -18.33 8.54 13.70
N THR A 85 -19.11 7.47 13.62
CA THR A 85 -19.01 6.33 14.55
C THR A 85 -18.20 5.16 13.99
N ASN A 86 -17.96 5.15 12.68
CA ASN A 86 -17.38 4.04 11.94
C ASN A 86 -18.18 2.73 12.09
N VAL A 87 -19.51 2.84 12.27
CA VAL A 87 -20.44 1.70 12.39
C VAL A 87 -21.29 1.57 11.13
N GLU A 88 -21.49 0.33 10.69
CA GLU A 88 -22.36 0.02 9.55
C GLU A 88 -23.83 0.31 9.85
N MET A 89 -24.50 0.94 8.89
CA MET A 89 -25.92 1.27 8.93
C MET A 89 -26.73 0.13 8.29
N ALA A 90 -27.55 -0.55 9.10
CA ALA A 90 -28.45 -1.59 8.65
C ALA A 90 -29.90 -1.27 9.06
N PRO A 91 -30.84 -1.03 8.12
CA PRO A 91 -30.63 -1.08 6.66
C PRO A 91 -29.83 0.12 6.12
N PRO A 92 -29.16 -0.03 4.96
CA PRO A 92 -28.47 1.09 4.33
C PRO A 92 -29.46 2.18 3.89
N PRO A 93 -29.08 3.48 3.96
CA PRO A 93 -29.89 4.56 3.43
C PRO A 93 -30.25 4.36 1.95
N ALA A 94 -31.49 4.70 1.58
CA ALA A 94 -31.99 4.52 0.22
C ALA A 94 -31.36 5.48 -0.80
N VAL A 95 -30.89 6.65 -0.35
CA VAL A 95 -30.29 7.68 -1.20
C VAL A 95 -29.03 8.21 -0.53
N THR A 96 -27.95 8.27 -1.31
CA THR A 96 -26.69 8.89 -0.90
C THR A 96 -26.17 9.81 -2.01
N GLU A 97 -25.67 10.98 -1.63
CA GLU A 97 -25.13 11.97 -2.55
C GLU A 97 -23.60 12.03 -2.42
N SER A 98 -22.87 11.70 -3.49
CA SER A 98 -21.41 11.62 -3.45
C SER A 98 -20.77 13.00 -3.24
N ILE A 99 -19.77 13.05 -2.36
CA ILE A 99 -18.96 14.25 -2.10
C ILE A 99 -17.77 14.26 -3.06
N GLY A 100 -17.91 15.02 -4.15
CA GLY A 100 -16.84 15.18 -5.15
C GLY A 100 -15.67 16.03 -4.66
N ILE A 101 -14.47 15.73 -5.16
CA ILE A 101 -13.23 16.50 -4.92
C ILE A 101 -12.54 16.82 -6.25
N ASN A 102 -11.86 17.97 -6.32
CA ASN A 102 -11.08 18.36 -7.50
C ASN A 102 -9.60 17.95 -7.37
N ASN A 103 -8.80 18.17 -8.41
CA ASN A 103 -7.38 17.78 -8.43
C ASN A 103 -6.52 18.50 -7.40
N ARG A 104 -6.85 19.75 -7.06
CA ARG A 104 -6.15 20.51 -6.01
C ARG A 104 -6.39 19.87 -4.65
N LEU A 105 -7.65 19.59 -4.33
CA LEU A 105 -8.05 18.96 -3.06
C LEU A 105 -7.52 17.53 -2.94
N ARG A 106 -7.46 16.77 -4.05
CA ARG A 106 -6.81 15.44 -4.08
C ARG A 106 -5.34 15.50 -3.65
N ARG A 107 -4.56 16.47 -4.15
CA ARG A 107 -3.14 16.62 -3.78
C ARG A 107 -2.98 17.00 -2.32
N GLU A 108 -3.77 17.95 -1.84
CA GLU A 108 -3.75 18.38 -0.44
C GLU A 108 -4.11 17.23 0.51
N LEU A 109 -5.16 16.48 0.17
CA LEU A 109 -5.61 15.31 0.92
C LEU A 109 -4.57 14.19 0.90
N ALA A 110 -3.90 13.95 -0.23
CA ALA A 110 -2.83 12.97 -0.33
C ALA A 110 -1.64 13.34 0.58
N SER A 111 -1.20 14.61 0.57
CA SER A 111 -0.14 15.10 1.45
C SER A 111 -0.53 14.99 2.94
N THR A 112 -1.78 15.35 3.26
CA THR A 112 -2.33 15.24 4.62
C THR A 112 -2.37 13.78 5.09
N LEU A 113 -2.88 12.87 4.26
CA LEU A 113 -2.93 11.44 4.54
C LEU A 113 -1.54 10.83 4.72
N ALA A 114 -0.60 11.20 3.85
CA ALA A 114 0.79 10.77 3.96
C ALA A 114 1.38 11.21 5.30
N SER A 115 1.23 12.49 5.66
CA SER A 115 1.72 13.00 6.95
C SER A 115 1.06 12.29 8.13
N LEU A 116 -0.26 12.14 8.13
CA LEU A 116 -0.98 11.49 9.23
C LEU A 116 -0.51 10.05 9.45
N ARG A 117 -0.28 9.30 8.36
CA ARG A 117 0.12 7.90 8.45
C ARG A 117 1.60 7.72 8.78
N LEU A 118 2.49 8.56 8.22
CA LEU A 118 3.93 8.49 8.48
C LEU A 118 4.29 8.81 9.93
N PHE A 119 3.51 9.65 10.61
CA PHE A 119 3.71 9.99 12.02
C PHE A 119 2.71 9.26 12.94
N SER A 120 2.09 8.18 12.49
CA SER A 120 1.22 7.36 13.33
C SER A 120 2.00 6.64 14.41
N ASP A 121 1.44 6.50 15.61
CA ASP A 121 2.02 5.66 16.67
C ASP A 121 2.03 4.16 16.29
N ASN A 122 1.15 3.76 15.37
CA ASN A 122 1.05 2.38 14.91
C ASN A 122 2.08 2.09 13.80
N ARG A 123 3.01 1.18 14.08
CA ARG A 123 4.04 0.71 13.13
C ARG A 123 3.46 0.27 11.79
N GLU A 124 2.37 -0.49 11.79
CA GLU A 124 1.81 -1.05 10.55
C GLU A 124 1.26 0.07 9.65
N VAL A 125 0.65 1.10 10.25
CA VAL A 125 0.16 2.27 9.52
C VAL A 125 1.31 3.04 8.88
N ARG A 126 2.44 3.19 9.60
CA ARG A 126 3.66 3.80 9.07
C ARG A 126 4.28 2.97 7.95
N TRP A 127 4.33 1.65 8.12
CA TRP A 127 4.84 0.71 7.12
C TRP A 127 4.04 0.74 5.82
N GLU A 128 2.70 0.68 5.89
CA GLU A 128 1.85 0.83 4.71
C GLU A 128 2.08 2.16 3.99
N ALA A 129 2.20 3.26 4.74
CA ALA A 129 2.46 4.58 4.15
C ALA A 129 3.82 4.66 3.47
N ALA A 130 4.86 4.10 4.10
CA ALA A 130 6.19 4.05 3.51
C ALA A 130 6.22 3.19 2.24
N GLN A 131 5.49 2.08 2.20
CA GLN A 131 5.35 1.25 1.00
C GLN A 131 4.64 1.99 -0.14
N GLU A 132 3.53 2.68 0.17
CA GLU A 132 2.79 3.44 -0.83
C GLU A 132 3.64 4.56 -1.43
N LEU A 133 4.39 5.30 -0.60
CA LEU A 133 5.27 6.36 -1.07
C LEU A 133 6.47 5.82 -1.87
N ALA A 134 6.95 4.62 -1.57
CA ALA A 134 8.04 4.00 -2.34
C ALA A 134 7.64 3.58 -3.76
N SER A 135 6.35 3.64 -4.12
CA SER A 135 5.87 3.34 -5.47
C SER A 135 5.93 4.54 -6.43
N GLY A 136 6.25 5.74 -5.94
CA GLY A 136 6.38 6.93 -6.77
C GLY A 136 6.25 8.22 -5.98
N ALA A 137 7.26 8.55 -5.16
CA ALA A 137 7.28 9.82 -4.45
C ALA A 137 7.75 10.96 -5.36
N ASP A 138 6.97 12.04 -5.39
CA ASP A 138 7.30 13.27 -6.11
C ASP A 138 8.17 14.21 -5.27
N ALA A 139 8.85 15.14 -5.95
CA ALA A 139 9.71 16.15 -5.30
C ALA A 139 8.98 17.00 -4.24
N GLU A 140 7.66 17.21 -4.40
CA GLU A 140 6.82 17.96 -3.44
C GLU A 140 6.77 17.30 -2.05
N LEU A 141 6.99 15.98 -1.96
CA LEU A 141 6.94 15.23 -0.71
C LEU A 141 8.29 15.16 0.01
N LEU A 142 9.39 15.63 -0.60
CA LEU A 142 10.73 15.56 0.00
C LEU A 142 10.79 16.18 1.41
N PRO A 143 10.21 17.37 1.68
CA PRO A 143 10.21 17.93 3.03
C PRO A 143 9.43 17.10 4.06
N LEU A 144 8.40 16.36 3.62
CA LEU A 144 7.67 15.44 4.49
C LEU A 144 8.50 14.18 4.77
N LEU A 145 9.11 13.62 3.73
CA LEU A 145 9.98 12.44 3.83
C LEU A 145 11.21 12.70 4.70
N ASP A 146 11.83 13.88 4.59
CA ASP A 146 12.95 14.29 5.44
C ASP A 146 12.57 14.28 6.93
N ARG A 147 11.42 14.87 7.27
CA ARG A 147 10.93 14.85 8.65
C ARG A 147 10.61 13.44 9.12
N ALA A 148 9.99 12.62 8.28
CA ALA A 148 9.67 11.24 8.61
C ALA A 148 10.93 10.39 8.81
N LEU A 149 11.95 10.55 7.97
CA LEU A 149 13.26 9.89 8.10
C LEU A 149 14.02 10.29 9.37
N ALA A 150 13.88 11.54 9.79
CA ALA A 150 14.49 12.05 11.01
C ALA A 150 13.83 11.47 12.27
N SER A 151 12.51 11.23 12.25
CA SER A 151 11.76 10.69 13.38
C SER A 151 11.66 9.16 13.41
N GLU A 152 11.76 8.49 12.27
CA GLU A 152 11.53 7.04 12.20
C GLU A 152 12.66 6.25 12.84
N THR A 153 12.26 5.30 13.69
CA THR A 153 13.15 4.43 14.47
C THR A 153 13.21 3.02 13.91
N ASP A 154 12.17 2.56 13.22
CA ASP A 154 12.13 1.23 12.64
C ASP A 154 13.03 1.15 11.39
N PRO A 155 13.99 0.20 11.34
CA PRO A 155 14.96 0.14 10.26
C PRO A 155 14.35 -0.23 8.91
N GLU A 156 13.30 -1.05 8.88
CA GLU A 156 12.63 -1.46 7.64
C GLU A 156 11.86 -0.29 7.05
N ILE A 157 11.08 0.42 7.87
CA ILE A 157 10.35 1.62 7.45
C ILE A 157 11.34 2.69 6.97
N LYS A 158 12.42 2.91 7.72
CA LYS A 158 13.45 3.89 7.36
C LYS A 158 14.07 3.58 6.00
N ALA A 159 14.43 2.33 5.72
CA ALA A 159 14.95 1.91 4.42
C ALA A 159 13.95 2.16 3.28
N ARG A 160 12.65 1.95 3.52
CA ARG A 160 11.61 2.27 2.53
C ARG A 160 11.45 3.76 2.29
N LEU A 161 11.47 4.57 3.34
CA LEU A 161 11.43 6.02 3.20
C LEU A 161 12.67 6.58 2.49
N GLN A 162 13.85 5.99 2.71
CA GLN A 162 15.07 6.36 1.99
C GLN A 162 14.94 6.07 0.48
N MET A 163 14.33 4.95 0.11
CA MET A 163 14.04 4.62 -1.29
C MET A 163 13.06 5.64 -1.90
N ALA A 164 11.97 5.96 -1.21
CA ALA A 164 11.01 6.99 -1.65
C ALA A 164 11.68 8.37 -1.81
N TYR A 165 12.50 8.77 -0.84
CA TYR A 165 13.25 10.02 -0.88
C TYR A 165 14.19 10.08 -2.09
N ALA A 166 14.91 8.99 -2.36
CA ALA A 166 15.78 8.89 -3.52
C ALA A 166 15.03 9.02 -4.84
N GLN A 167 13.83 8.41 -4.96
CA GLN A 167 12.99 8.56 -6.16
C GLN A 167 12.60 10.02 -6.39
N GLY A 168 12.10 10.71 -5.37
CA GLY A 168 11.72 12.13 -5.47
C GLY A 168 12.92 13.04 -5.74
N SER A 169 14.11 12.63 -5.31
CA SER A 169 15.36 13.38 -5.49
C SER A 169 15.94 13.29 -6.91
N LEU A 170 15.44 12.37 -7.76
CA LEU A 170 15.89 12.26 -9.16
C LEU A 170 15.61 13.52 -9.99
N GLY A 171 14.62 14.33 -9.58
CA GLY A 171 14.27 15.59 -10.24
C GLY A 171 14.99 16.82 -9.68
N SER A 172 15.92 16.66 -8.73
CA SER A 172 16.63 17.78 -8.11
C SER A 172 17.46 18.57 -9.13
N ASP A 173 17.58 19.89 -8.97
CA ASP A 173 18.48 20.72 -9.78
C ASP A 173 19.96 20.42 -9.50
N ASP A 174 20.27 19.89 -8.31
CA ASP A 174 21.64 19.54 -7.91
C ASP A 174 22.04 18.14 -8.41
N ALA A 175 23.07 18.09 -9.25
CA ALA A 175 23.60 16.85 -9.83
C ALA A 175 24.15 15.88 -8.76
N THR A 176 24.66 16.39 -7.64
CA THR A 176 25.18 15.56 -6.55
C THR A 176 24.05 14.82 -5.83
N VAL A 177 22.94 15.51 -5.55
CA VAL A 177 21.72 14.93 -5.01
C VAL A 177 21.16 13.86 -5.95
N ARG A 178 21.08 14.14 -7.26
CA ARG A 178 20.65 13.15 -8.25
C ARG A 178 21.59 11.94 -8.31
N LEU A 179 22.89 12.16 -8.24
CA LEU A 179 23.89 11.09 -8.26
C LEU A 179 23.73 10.12 -7.06
N ASP A 180 23.57 10.66 -5.86
CA ASP A 180 23.40 9.86 -4.65
C ASP A 180 22.07 9.11 -4.65
N ALA A 181 21.00 9.76 -5.12
CA ALA A 181 19.71 9.12 -5.36
C ALA A 181 19.85 7.92 -6.31
N VAL A 182 20.47 8.11 -7.49
CA VAL A 182 20.67 7.04 -8.48
C VAL A 182 21.46 5.86 -7.92
N ARG A 183 22.47 6.11 -7.08
CA ARG A 183 23.25 5.05 -6.44
C ARG A 183 22.41 4.26 -5.46
N LEU A 184 21.70 4.95 -4.57
CA LEU A 184 20.83 4.32 -3.56
C LEU A 184 19.72 3.49 -4.22
N LEU A 185 19.07 4.03 -5.24
CA LEU A 185 18.07 3.30 -6.05
C LEU A 185 18.67 2.04 -6.71
N GLY A 186 19.93 2.11 -7.13
CA GLY A 186 20.67 0.98 -7.71
C GLY A 186 20.93 -0.19 -6.77
N GLU A 187 20.74 -0.02 -5.46
CA GLU A 187 20.84 -1.11 -4.47
C GLU A 187 19.57 -1.98 -4.44
N SER A 188 18.46 -1.47 -4.99
CA SER A 188 17.20 -2.21 -5.04
C SER A 188 17.27 -3.45 -5.96
N SER A 189 16.26 -4.30 -5.81
CA SER A 189 15.95 -5.40 -6.74
C SER A 189 14.56 -5.22 -7.34
N ASP A 190 14.14 -3.97 -7.52
CA ASP A 190 12.80 -3.61 -7.98
C ASP A 190 12.82 -3.23 -9.47
N ALA A 191 11.98 -3.89 -10.25
CA ALA A 191 11.83 -3.62 -11.68
C ALA A 191 11.27 -2.21 -11.94
N ASN A 192 10.48 -1.65 -11.03
CA ASN A 192 9.98 -0.27 -11.16
C ASN A 192 11.13 0.73 -11.05
N VAL A 193 12.06 0.52 -10.12
CA VAL A 193 13.24 1.38 -9.97
C VAL A 193 14.11 1.34 -11.22
N ARG A 194 14.25 0.17 -11.86
CA ARG A 194 14.90 0.06 -13.16
C ARG A 194 14.23 0.95 -14.22
N GLN A 195 12.89 0.95 -14.29
CA GLN A 195 12.15 1.80 -15.24
C GLN A 195 12.32 3.29 -14.95
N LEU A 196 12.43 3.68 -13.67
CA LEU A 196 12.68 5.07 -13.27
C LEU A 196 14.08 5.55 -13.69
N LEU A 197 15.09 4.69 -13.63
CA LEU A 197 16.46 5.04 -13.97
C LEU A 197 16.74 5.05 -15.48
N LEU A 198 15.97 4.28 -16.27
CA LEU A 198 16.20 4.12 -17.70
C LEU A 198 16.20 5.46 -18.47
N PRO A 199 15.22 6.37 -18.29
CA PRO A 199 15.19 7.65 -18.98
C PRO A 199 16.44 8.51 -18.77
N LEU A 200 17.12 8.39 -17.61
CA LEU A 200 18.35 9.15 -17.34
C LEU A 200 19.49 8.77 -18.29
N THR A 201 19.43 7.58 -18.88
CA THR A 201 20.44 7.09 -19.84
C THR A 201 20.06 7.33 -21.29
N GLU A 202 18.94 7.99 -21.56
CA GLU A 202 18.42 8.21 -22.90
C GLU A 202 18.80 9.59 -23.45
N LYS A 203 18.84 9.68 -24.78
CA LYS A 203 18.94 10.95 -25.50
C LYS A 203 17.56 11.44 -25.90
N ARG A 204 17.35 12.75 -25.76
CA ARG A 204 16.19 13.50 -26.27
C ARG A 204 16.70 14.43 -27.38
N GLY A 205 16.58 13.97 -28.62
CA GLY A 205 17.19 14.64 -29.78
C GLY A 205 18.71 14.66 -29.66
N ASP A 206 19.30 15.85 -29.74
CA ASP A 206 20.75 16.05 -29.62
C ASP A 206 21.25 16.16 -28.16
N SER A 207 20.33 16.25 -27.20
CA SER A 207 20.65 16.41 -25.77
C SER A 207 20.41 15.12 -24.98
N TRP A 208 21.10 14.96 -23.86
CA TRP A 208 20.80 13.89 -22.91
C TRP A 208 19.63 14.30 -22.01
N ALA A 209 18.77 13.34 -21.64
CA ALA A 209 17.70 13.59 -20.68
C ALA A 209 18.25 14.03 -19.32
N GLU A 210 19.31 13.36 -18.85
CA GLU A 210 20.12 13.81 -17.72
C GLU A 210 21.35 14.57 -18.24
N PRO A 211 21.52 15.87 -17.93
CA PRO A 211 22.65 16.66 -18.43
C PRO A 211 24.02 16.24 -17.88
N ASP A 212 24.08 15.73 -16.65
CA ASP A 212 25.34 15.38 -15.99
C ASP A 212 25.84 13.98 -16.38
N SER A 213 27.09 13.91 -16.85
CA SER A 213 27.68 12.64 -17.32
C SER A 213 27.94 11.60 -16.23
N ALA A 214 28.25 12.04 -15.00
CA ALA A 214 28.48 11.15 -13.87
C ALA A 214 27.17 10.52 -13.40
N VAL A 215 26.08 11.31 -13.35
CA VAL A 215 24.74 10.80 -13.04
C VAL A 215 24.31 9.76 -14.07
N ARG A 216 24.52 10.02 -15.38
CA ARG A 216 24.24 9.03 -16.44
C ARG A 216 25.03 7.73 -16.28
N ALA A 217 26.32 7.83 -15.99
CA ALA A 217 27.18 6.67 -15.80
C ALA A 217 26.78 5.84 -14.57
N ALA A 218 26.40 6.51 -13.48
CA ALA A 218 25.85 5.87 -12.29
C ALA A 218 24.52 5.18 -12.60
N ALA A 219 23.60 5.83 -13.33
CA ALA A 219 22.32 5.25 -13.71
C ALA A 219 22.48 3.98 -14.53
N GLY A 220 23.35 3.99 -15.55
CA GLY A 220 23.66 2.78 -16.32
C GLY A 220 24.28 1.67 -15.48
N THR A 221 25.04 1.99 -14.44
CA THR A 221 25.62 1.00 -13.51
C THR A 221 24.55 0.43 -12.58
N SER A 222 23.71 1.27 -12.00
CA SER A 222 22.57 0.91 -11.16
C SER A 222 21.60 0.00 -11.91
N ILE A 223 21.24 0.33 -13.15
CA ILE A 223 20.37 -0.50 -14.00
C ILE A 223 20.96 -1.91 -14.19
N ARG A 224 22.24 -2.01 -14.55
CA ARG A 224 22.91 -3.31 -14.71
C ARG A 224 22.97 -4.12 -13.41
N ALA A 225 23.11 -3.45 -12.27
CA ALA A 225 23.10 -4.12 -10.96
C ALA A 225 21.71 -4.70 -10.67
N ILE A 226 20.65 -3.93 -10.90
CA ILE A 226 19.25 -4.36 -10.75
C ILE A 226 18.96 -5.53 -11.70
N ASP A 227 19.31 -5.42 -12.98
CA ASP A 227 19.11 -6.47 -13.98
C ASP A 227 19.75 -7.80 -13.57
N LYS A 228 20.97 -7.77 -13.01
CA LYS A 228 21.65 -8.97 -12.51
C LYS A 228 20.89 -9.62 -11.36
N ARG A 229 20.38 -8.83 -10.41
CA ARG A 229 19.63 -9.35 -9.25
C ARG A 229 18.28 -9.93 -9.70
N LEU A 230 17.57 -9.24 -10.59
CA LEU A 230 16.32 -9.73 -11.18
C LEU A 230 16.53 -11.03 -11.95
N ALA A 231 17.53 -11.08 -12.85
CA ALA A 231 17.83 -12.28 -13.62
C ALA A 231 18.21 -13.48 -12.72
N PHE A 232 18.96 -13.23 -11.65
CA PHE A 232 19.29 -14.26 -10.67
C PHE A 232 18.03 -14.80 -9.98
N ALA A 233 17.16 -13.92 -9.48
CA ALA A 233 15.91 -14.31 -8.83
C ALA A 233 14.97 -15.09 -9.79
N GLU A 234 14.84 -14.63 -11.03
CA GLU A 234 14.07 -15.33 -12.06
C GLU A 234 14.61 -16.73 -12.35
N ASN A 235 15.94 -16.87 -12.47
CA ASN A 235 16.57 -18.16 -12.73
C ASN A 235 16.37 -19.14 -11.58
N VAL A 236 16.47 -18.67 -10.33
CA VAL A 236 16.15 -19.48 -9.14
C VAL A 236 14.68 -19.90 -9.15
N GLY A 237 13.76 -18.98 -9.44
CA GLY A 237 12.33 -19.29 -9.56
C GLY A 237 12.04 -20.33 -10.66
N ARG A 238 12.67 -20.19 -11.83
CA ARG A 238 12.56 -21.16 -12.94
C ARG A 238 13.06 -22.54 -12.54
N ALA A 239 14.20 -22.62 -11.85
CA ALA A 239 14.75 -23.88 -11.36
C ALA A 239 13.77 -24.57 -10.39
N PHE A 240 13.20 -23.83 -9.43
CA PHE A 240 12.22 -24.36 -8.49
C PHE A 240 10.96 -24.87 -9.18
N THR A 241 10.41 -24.11 -10.14
CA THR A 241 9.26 -24.55 -10.94
C THR A 241 9.58 -25.81 -11.75
N GLY A 242 10.77 -25.89 -12.36
CA GLY A 242 11.21 -27.07 -13.08
C GLY A 242 11.28 -28.31 -12.18
N VAL A 243 11.85 -28.17 -10.98
CA VAL A 243 11.89 -29.25 -9.98
C VAL A 243 10.48 -29.63 -9.52
N SER A 244 9.62 -28.66 -9.26
CA SER A 244 8.22 -28.90 -8.86
C SER A 244 7.46 -29.68 -9.94
N LEU A 245 7.59 -29.27 -11.20
CA LEU A 245 6.94 -29.96 -12.32
C LEU A 245 7.49 -31.38 -12.51
N ALA A 246 8.81 -31.55 -12.42
CA ALA A 246 9.46 -32.87 -12.50
C ALA A 246 8.95 -33.81 -11.39
N SER A 247 8.79 -33.31 -10.17
CA SER A 247 8.24 -34.10 -9.05
C SER A 247 6.81 -34.54 -9.30
N ILE A 248 5.95 -33.67 -9.84
CA ILE A 248 4.56 -34.02 -10.17
C ILE A 248 4.53 -35.10 -11.26
N LEU A 249 5.35 -34.95 -12.31
CA LEU A 249 5.44 -35.93 -13.39
C LEU A 249 5.98 -37.28 -12.90
N LEU A 250 6.96 -37.29 -11.99
CA LEU A 250 7.47 -38.51 -11.38
C LEU A 250 6.39 -39.25 -10.57
N LEU A 251 5.62 -38.52 -9.76
CA LEU A 251 4.52 -39.11 -8.98
C LEU A 251 3.41 -39.65 -9.90
N ALA A 252 3.07 -38.92 -10.96
CA ALA A 252 2.12 -39.37 -11.97
C ALA A 252 2.59 -40.64 -12.68
N ALA A 253 3.86 -40.67 -13.11
CA ALA A 253 4.47 -41.83 -13.75
C ALA A 253 4.51 -43.04 -12.82
N LEU A 254 4.85 -42.84 -11.54
CA LEU A 254 4.82 -43.92 -10.53
C LEU A 254 3.40 -44.45 -10.33
N GLY A 255 2.40 -43.58 -10.21
CA GLY A 255 1.00 -43.99 -10.10
C GLY A 255 0.54 -44.82 -11.30
N LEU A 256 0.92 -44.41 -12.51
CA LEU A 256 0.61 -45.12 -13.75
C LEU A 256 1.34 -46.47 -13.85
N ALA A 257 2.60 -46.51 -13.41
CA ALA A 257 3.39 -47.74 -13.35
C ALA A 257 2.76 -48.76 -12.39
N ILE A 258 2.21 -48.31 -11.26
CA ILE A 258 1.52 -49.20 -10.31
C ILE A 258 0.22 -49.73 -10.93
N THR A 259 -0.62 -48.88 -11.53
CA THR A 259 -1.91 -49.33 -12.09
C THR A 259 -1.74 -50.28 -13.28
N TYR A 260 -0.86 -49.97 -14.23
CA TYR A 260 -0.61 -50.87 -15.37
C TYR A 260 0.26 -52.07 -15.02
N GLY A 261 1.17 -51.94 -14.05
CA GLY A 261 1.98 -53.04 -13.55
C GLY A 261 1.13 -54.13 -12.90
N VAL A 262 0.17 -53.73 -12.05
CA VAL A 262 -0.73 -54.69 -11.35
C VAL A 262 -1.72 -55.35 -12.32
N MET A 263 -2.20 -54.64 -13.35
CA MET A 263 -3.09 -55.21 -14.37
C MET A 263 -2.38 -56.12 -15.38
N GLY A 264 -1.05 -56.27 -15.33
CA GLY A 264 -0.31 -57.18 -16.21
C GLY A 264 -0.23 -56.73 -17.68
N VAL A 265 -0.63 -55.49 -18.00
CA VAL A 265 -0.66 -54.97 -19.37
C VAL A 265 0.75 -54.89 -19.99
N ILE A 266 1.78 -54.74 -19.16
CA ILE A 266 3.19 -54.74 -19.58
C ILE A 266 3.61 -56.12 -20.09
N ASN A 267 3.05 -57.21 -19.55
CA ASN A 267 3.32 -58.58 -19.98
C ASN A 267 2.61 -58.94 -21.30
N MET A 268 1.44 -58.33 -21.58
CA MET A 268 0.67 -58.61 -22.81
C MET A 268 1.30 -58.02 -24.09
N ALA A 269 2.14 -56.99 -23.97
CA ALA A 269 2.84 -56.40 -25.11
C ALA A 269 4.09 -57.19 -25.55
N HIS A 270 4.61 -58.09 -24.71
CA HIS A 270 5.83 -58.87 -24.97
C HIS A 270 5.58 -60.28 -25.51
N GLY A 271 4.32 -60.70 -25.64
CA GLY A 271 3.95 -61.86 -26.46
C GLY A 271 4.41 -63.23 -25.94
N GLU A 272 4.51 -63.43 -24.64
CA GLU A 272 4.60 -64.78 -24.07
C GLU A 272 3.19 -65.36 -23.93
N LEU A 273 2.87 -66.38 -24.74
CA LEU A 273 1.75 -67.31 -24.58
C LEU A 273 2.14 -68.45 -23.64
#